data_AF-A0A2V6H098-F1
#
_entry.id   AF-A0A2V6H098-F1
#
_cell.length_a   1.000
_cell.length_b   1.000
_cell.length_c   1.000
_cell.angle_alpha   90.00
_cell.angle_beta   90.00
_cell.angle_gamma   90.00
#
_symmetry.space_group_name_H-M   'P 1'
#
loop_
_entity.id
_entity.type
_entity.pdbx_description
1 polymer ?
#
loop_
_entity_poly.entity_id
_entity_poly.type
_entity_poly.pdbx_seq_one_letter_code
_entity_poly.pdbx_strand_id
1 'polypeptide(L)' 'MTLTLKKTVCPPRAAMMSIEEIRRCFPALARTHNGYPVAYFDGPGGTQVPRIAVEAMNDYLYHHNANT' A
#
# COMPACT_ATOMS: atom_id res chain seq x y z
N MET A 1 -12.11 -52.09 -2.70
CA MET A 1 -12.57 -50.69 -2.87
C MET A 1 -11.62 -49.80 -2.11
N THR A 2 -10.73 -49.10 -2.82
CA THR A 2 -9.76 -48.20 -2.17
C THR A 2 -10.10 -46.79 -2.65
N LEU A 3 -10.69 -45.97 -1.77
CA LEU A 3 -10.84 -44.54 -2.05
C LEU A 3 -9.50 -43.86 -1.79
N THR A 4 -8.90 -43.32 -2.85
CA THR A 4 -7.76 -42.42 -2.73
C THR A 4 -8.29 -41.02 -2.42
N LEU A 5 -7.99 -40.48 -1.24
CA LEU A 5 -8.29 -39.07 -0.94
C LEU A 5 -7.48 -38.18 -1.89
N LYS A 6 -8.18 -37.51 -2.82
CA LYS A 6 -7.61 -36.37 -3.55
C LYS A 6 -7.37 -35.26 -2.54
N LYS A 7 -6.11 -34.98 -2.23
CA LYS A 7 -5.70 -33.82 -1.45
C LYS A 7 -6.03 -32.58 -2.27
N THR A 8 -7.08 -31.87 -1.89
CA THR A 8 -7.42 -30.57 -2.49
C THR A 8 -6.26 -29.62 -2.18
N VAL A 9 -5.48 -29.24 -3.19
CA VAL A 9 -4.45 -28.20 -3.03
C VAL A 9 -5.19 -26.88 -2.93
N CYS A 10 -5.14 -26.25 -1.75
CA CYS A 10 -5.57 -24.87 -1.58
C CYS A 10 -4.64 -24.00 -2.45
N PRO A 11 -5.15 -23.09 -3.29
CA PRO A 11 -4.30 -22.19 -4.05
C PRO A 11 -3.37 -21.44 -3.07
N PRO A 12 -2.11 -21.19 -3.43
CA PRO A 12 -1.21 -20.43 -2.56
C PRO A 12 -1.89 -19.11 -2.23
N ARG A 13 -2.02 -18.81 -0.93
CA ARG A 13 -2.50 -17.51 -0.48
C ARG A 13 -1.61 -16.47 -1.18
N ALA A 14 -2.22 -15.58 -1.95
CA ALA A 14 -1.50 -14.47 -2.57
C ALA A 14 -0.55 -13.88 -1.52
N ALA A 15 0.75 -13.79 -1.84
CA ALA A 15 1.75 -13.33 -0.90
C ALA A 15 1.33 -11.94 -0.41
N MET A 16 0.86 -11.86 0.84
CA MET A 16 0.47 -10.59 1.44
C MET A 16 1.76 -9.82 1.74
N MET A 17 1.81 -8.56 1.32
CA MET A 17 2.92 -7.68 1.68
C MET A 17 3.08 -7.63 3.21
N SER A 18 4.32 -7.65 3.66
CA SER A 18 4.65 -7.39 5.06
C SER A 18 4.25 -5.97 5.45
N ILE A 19 4.05 -5.74 6.75
CA ILE A 19 3.74 -4.41 7.29
C ILE A 19 4.83 -3.39 6.91
N GLU A 20 6.09 -3.81 6.92
CA GLU A 20 7.22 -2.95 6.56
C GLU A 20 7.17 -2.53 5.08
N GLU A 21 6.84 -3.46 4.18
CA GLU A 21 6.65 -3.15 2.76
C GLU A 21 5.48 -2.18 2.56
N ILE A 22 4.37 -2.35 3.28
CA ILE A 22 3.23 -1.44 3.22
C ILE A 22 3.62 -0.05 3.72
N ARG A 23 4.32 0.06 4.87
CA ARG A 23 4.72 1.37 5.43
C ARG A 23 5.64 2.15 4.50
N ARG A 24 6.53 1.47 3.77
CA ARG A 24 7.41 2.10 2.77
C ARG A 24 6.66 2.74 1.61
N CYS A 25 5.42 2.32 1.33
CA CYS A 25 4.59 2.95 0.31
C CYS A 25 4.12 4.37 0.71
N PHE A 26 4.20 4.76 1.99
CA PHE A 26 3.71 6.04 2.50
C PHE A 26 4.88 6.97 2.89
N PRO A 27 5.25 7.95 2.05
CA PRO A 27 6.39 8.82 2.31
C PRO A 27 6.30 9.59 3.64
N ALA A 28 5.09 9.90 4.10
CA ALA A 28 4.87 10.59 5.37
C ALA A 28 5.44 9.83 6.58
N LEU A 29 5.50 8.49 6.54
CA LEU A 29 6.03 7.68 7.64
C LEU A 29 7.56 7.73 7.77
N ALA A 30 8.26 8.28 6.77
CA ALA A 30 9.70 8.53 6.84
C ALA A 30 10.04 9.86 7.56
N ARG A 31 9.04 10.68 7.91
CA ARG A 31 9.27 11.97 8.57
C ARG A 31 9.74 11.78 10.01
N THR A 32 10.52 12.77 10.46
CA THR A 32 10.91 12.94 11.85
C THR A 32 10.29 14.21 12.42
N HIS A 33 9.81 14.15 13.66
CA HIS A 33 9.32 15.30 14.42
C HIS A 33 10.01 15.34 15.78
N ASN A 34 10.62 16.48 16.13
CA ASN A 34 11.42 16.65 17.35
C ASN A 34 12.50 15.56 17.54
N GLY A 35 13.09 15.09 16.44
CA GLY A 35 14.11 14.03 16.46
C GLY A 35 13.58 12.60 16.53
N TYR A 36 12.26 12.40 16.59
CA TYR A 36 11.64 11.07 16.67
C TYR A 36 10.89 10.71 15.39
N PRO A 37 10.83 9.43 14.99
CA PRO A 37 9.93 8.97 13.93
C PRO A 37 8.48 9.32 14.25
N VAL A 38 7.75 9.80 13.26
CA VAL A 38 6.34 10.17 13.44
C VAL A 38 5.44 8.94 13.60
N ALA A 39 4.37 9.10 14.39
CA ALA A 39 3.25 8.16 14.44
C ALA A 39 1.95 8.96 14.29
N TYR A 40 1.18 8.67 13.24
CA TYR A 40 -0.07 9.37 12.94
C TYR A 40 -1.26 8.58 13.48
N PHE A 41 -1.96 9.16 14.46
CA PHE A 41 -3.18 8.59 15.05
C PHE A 41 -4.38 9.52 14.85
N ASP A 42 -4.42 10.23 13.72
CA ASP A 42 -5.47 11.20 13.38
C ASP A 42 -6.13 10.84 12.04
N GLY A 43 -6.66 9.62 11.95
CA GLY A 43 -7.39 9.16 10.77
C GLY A 43 -8.55 10.09 10.34
N PRO A 44 -9.36 10.65 11.27
CA PRO A 44 -10.44 11.57 10.92
C PRO A 44 -9.97 12.91 10.34
N GLY A 45 -8.81 13.43 10.74
CA GLY A 45 -8.21 14.65 10.17
C GLY A 45 -7.64 14.47 8.76
N GLY A 46 -7.50 13.22 8.32
CA GLY A 46 -7.04 12.86 6.98
C GLY A 46 -6.13 11.63 6.98
N THR A 47 -6.12 10.90 5.87
CA THR A 47 -5.26 9.71 5.71
C THR A 47 -3.93 10.08 5.06
N GLN A 48 -2.90 9.30 5.38
CA GLN A 48 -1.64 9.38 4.65
C GLN A 48 -1.83 8.82 3.23
N VAL A 49 -1.20 9.44 2.25
CA VAL A 49 -1.34 9.05 0.84
C VAL A 49 -0.13 8.21 0.41
N PRO A 50 -0.32 7.02 -0.18
CA PRO A 50 0.79 6.25 -0.71
C PRO A 50 1.33 6.88 -1.99
N ARG A 51 2.62 6.66 -2.28
CA ARG A 51 3.31 7.27 -3.44
C ARG A 51 2.57 7.04 -4.76
N ILE A 52 2.06 5.83 -4.98
CA ILE A 52 1.35 5.46 -6.21
C ILE A 52 0.12 6.36 -6.50
N ALA A 53 -0.60 6.80 -5.47
CA ALA A 53 -1.74 7.69 -5.66
C ALA A 53 -1.31 9.10 -6.06
N VAL A 54 -0.18 9.57 -5.51
CA VAL A 54 0.42 10.85 -5.89
C VAL A 54 0.92 10.79 -7.34
N GLU A 55 1.62 9.71 -7.71
CA GLU A 55 2.14 9.50 -9.07
C GLU A 55 1.02 9.43 -10.11
N ALA A 56 -0.07 8.70 -9.83
CA ALA A 56 -1.23 8.64 -10.71
C ALA A 56 -1.91 10.01 -10.87
N MET A 57 -2.03 10.78 -9.79
CA MET A 57 -2.58 12.13 -9.87
C MET A 57 -1.67 13.07 -10.68
N ASN A 58 -0.36 12.96 -10.47
CA ASN A 58 0.63 13.73 -11.21
C ASN A 58 0.54 13.45 -12.71
N ASP A 59 0.49 12.17 -13.08
CA ASP A 59 0.34 11.72 -14.47
C ASP A 59 -0.96 12.26 -15.09
N TYR A 60 -2.08 12.12 -14.38
CA TYR A 60 -3.37 12.66 -14.82
C TYR A 60 -3.30 14.17 -15.07
N LEU A 61 -2.76 14.93 -14.12
CA LEU A 61 -2.73 16.39 -14.24
C LEU A 61 -1.86 16.85 -15.41
N TYR A 62 -0.69 16.24 -15.62
CA TYR A 62 0.25 16.68 -16.66
C TYR A 62 -0.06 16.14 -18.05
N HIS A 63 -0.60 14.93 -18.18
CA HIS A 63 -0.73 14.25 -19.47
C HIS A 63 -2.17 14.01 -19.93
N HIS A 64 -3.15 14.17 -19.05
CA HIS A 64 -4.56 13.86 -19.36
C HIS A 64 -5.53 15.02 -19.09
N ASN A 65 -5.25 15.86 -18.09
CA ASN A 65 -6.09 17.02 -17.75
C ASN A 65 -5.60 18.31 -18.41
N ALA A 66 -4.29 18.55 -18.40
CA ALA A 66 -3.69 19.58 -19.22
C ALA A 66 -3.87 19.16 -20.68
N ASN A 67 -4.78 19.83 -21.39
CA ASN A 67 -5.08 19.58 -22.80
C ASN A 67 -3.78 19.57 -23.62
N THR A 68 -3.27 18.38 -23.87
CA THR A 68 -2.13 18.12 -24.76
C THR A 68 -2.54 17.00 -25.70
#